data_AF-A0ABD7N5P3-F1
#
_entry.id   AF-A0ABD7N5P3-F1
#
_cell.length_a   1.000
_cell.length_b   1.000
_cell.length_c   1.000
_cell.angle_alpha   90.00
_cell.angle_beta   90.00
_cell.angle_gamma   90.00
#
_symmetry.space_group_name_H-M   'P 1'
#
loop_
_entity.id
_entity.type
_entity.pdbx_description
1 polymer ?
#
loop_
_entity_poly.entity_id
_entity_poly.type
_entity_poly.pdbx_seq_one_letter_code
_entity_poly.pdbx_strand_id
1 'polypeptide(L)'
;MIYGSICSGIEAATVAWEPLGWKAAWFSEIEAFPSAVLAERWPEVVNLGDMTKIAAAVRAGEVQAPDVMVGGTPCQAFSIAGLRNGLSDARGQLTLSYVELANAIDDKRIERGEEEAIFVWENVPGVLTSHDNAFGCFLAGLAGESCELEPSGGKWTHSGCVYGPQRTIAWIVKDAQYFGVAQRRKRVFVVASARKAFDPGQVLFESEGVRRDTPPSREPQTAVAALTARGVGTCGADDNQAQAGHLLAFGGGNTGGNIDVAACLTAKGQRIDFEVETFAVHGTQDPDTNLELAHTLGRNHGQENAISNGVQVRRLMPVECERLQGFPDNHTLISWRGKEATECPDGPRYRAIGNSMAVPVMRWIGERISAALPVKKSAGDYGGSKTPADQRDLWRTPPALFACLNAEFCFQLDAAAAAHNALCRKFITAEQNTLKTPWADYLSIPGYVWLNPPYSDITPFVKKAAAESANQIGTVMLVPADTSVGWFKEAIQTASEVRFITAGRLAFINPVTGKPVRGNNKGSMLIIWHPYPRTHCHFSTVERDSLMNFGARLIAKREAA
;
A
#
# COMPACT_ATOMS: atom_id res chain seq x y z
N MET A 1 -1.13 -5.33 10.39
CA MET A 1 -2.57 -5.49 10.67
C MET A 1 -2.94 -6.95 10.53
N ILE A 2 -3.93 -7.42 11.26
CA ILE A 2 -4.53 -8.74 11.08
C ILE A 2 -5.85 -8.57 10.35
N TYR A 3 -6.10 -9.34 9.28
CA TYR A 3 -7.34 -9.24 8.51
C TYR A 3 -8.07 -10.57 8.40
N GLY A 4 -9.40 -10.52 8.30
CA GLY A 4 -10.23 -11.65 7.88
C GLY A 4 -10.72 -11.42 6.45
N SER A 5 -10.70 -12.46 5.63
CA SER A 5 -11.18 -12.41 4.24
C SER A 5 -12.44 -13.26 4.10
N ILE A 6 -13.50 -12.72 3.51
CA ILE A 6 -14.74 -13.41 3.19
C ILE A 6 -15.00 -13.40 1.69
N CYS A 7 -15.65 -14.46 1.20
CA CYS A 7 -15.73 -14.72 -0.25
C CYS A 7 -14.33 -14.63 -0.88
N SER A 8 -13.36 -15.28 -0.22
CA SER A 8 -11.93 -15.07 -0.43
C SER A 8 -11.47 -15.38 -1.86
N GLY A 9 -12.18 -16.26 -2.58
CA GLY A 9 -11.80 -16.68 -3.91
C GLY A 9 -10.39 -17.26 -3.92
N ILE A 10 -9.55 -16.74 -4.81
CA ILE A 10 -8.12 -17.09 -4.90
C ILE A 10 -7.23 -16.09 -4.14
N GLU A 11 -7.86 -15.27 -3.30
CA GLU A 11 -7.26 -14.46 -2.25
C GLU A 11 -6.28 -13.38 -2.77
N ALA A 12 -6.85 -12.44 -3.53
CA ALA A 12 -6.15 -11.25 -4.02
C ALA A 12 -5.64 -10.35 -2.89
N ALA A 13 -6.37 -10.28 -1.76
CA ALA A 13 -6.03 -9.39 -0.66
C ALA A 13 -4.74 -9.84 0.05
N THR A 14 -4.57 -11.14 0.28
CA THR A 14 -3.32 -11.68 0.86
C THR A 14 -2.12 -11.42 -0.03
N VAL A 15 -2.21 -11.70 -1.33
CA VAL A 15 -1.15 -11.38 -2.30
C VAL A 15 -0.79 -9.88 -2.27
N ALA A 16 -1.79 -9.02 -2.09
CA ALA A 16 -1.60 -7.58 -2.02
C ALA A 16 -0.99 -7.09 -0.70
N TRP A 17 -1.40 -7.66 0.43
CA TRP A 17 -1.18 -7.11 1.78
C TRP A 17 -0.11 -7.82 2.60
N GLU A 18 0.26 -9.06 2.30
CA GLU A 18 1.42 -9.71 2.92
C GLU A 18 2.71 -8.88 2.79
N PRO A 19 3.02 -8.28 1.62
CA PRO A 19 4.20 -7.41 1.48
C PRO A 19 4.11 -6.12 2.31
N LEU A 20 2.92 -5.74 2.79
CA LEU A 20 2.71 -4.64 3.73
C LEU A 20 2.89 -5.07 5.19
N GLY A 21 3.24 -6.34 5.44
CA GLY A 21 3.37 -6.92 6.78
C GLY A 21 2.03 -7.25 7.44
N TRP A 22 0.95 -7.34 6.67
CA TRP A 22 -0.36 -7.75 7.18
C TRP A 22 -0.51 -9.27 7.15
N LYS A 23 -1.30 -9.83 8.06
CA LYS A 23 -1.50 -11.28 8.20
C LYS A 23 -2.97 -11.65 8.15
N ALA A 24 -3.31 -12.69 7.41
CA ALA A 24 -4.66 -13.26 7.46
C ALA A 24 -4.85 -13.98 8.80
N ALA A 25 -5.95 -13.70 9.49
CA ALA A 25 -6.41 -14.50 10.63
C ALA A 25 -7.13 -15.76 10.14
N TRP A 26 -7.95 -15.59 9.11
CA TRP A 26 -8.79 -16.64 8.55
C TRP A 26 -9.30 -16.22 7.17
N PHE A 27 -9.69 -17.23 6.40
CA PHE A 27 -10.40 -17.10 5.12
C PHE A 27 -11.81 -17.66 5.23
N SER A 28 -12.66 -17.32 4.26
CA SER A 28 -14.01 -17.87 4.14
C SER A 28 -14.37 -18.01 2.68
N GLU A 29 -14.34 -19.26 2.21
CA GLU A 29 -14.62 -19.64 0.83
C GLU A 29 -15.31 -21.01 0.80
N ILE A 30 -16.35 -21.12 -0.03
CA ILE A 30 -17.19 -22.32 -0.15
C ILE A 30 -17.03 -23.02 -1.51
N GLU A 31 -16.58 -22.31 -2.54
CA GLU A 31 -16.30 -22.92 -3.83
C GLU A 31 -15.07 -23.83 -3.71
N ALA A 32 -15.24 -25.07 -4.20
CA ALA A 32 -14.29 -26.13 -3.93
C ALA A 32 -12.90 -25.86 -4.55
N PHE A 33 -12.84 -25.29 -5.77
CA PHE A 33 -11.56 -25.01 -6.42
C PHE A 33 -10.80 -23.84 -5.77
N PRO A 34 -11.41 -22.65 -5.57
CA PRO A 34 -10.79 -21.59 -4.78
C PRO A 34 -10.35 -22.05 -3.39
N SER A 35 -11.18 -22.81 -2.66
CA SER A 35 -10.80 -23.37 -1.35
C SER A 35 -9.53 -24.24 -1.40
N ALA A 36 -9.34 -25.01 -2.47
CA ALA A 36 -8.10 -25.79 -2.65
C ALA A 36 -6.89 -24.90 -2.97
N VAL A 37 -7.09 -23.79 -3.70
CA VAL A 37 -6.01 -22.80 -3.91
C VAL A 37 -5.58 -22.22 -2.57
N LEU A 38 -6.52 -21.85 -1.69
CA LEU A 38 -6.21 -21.36 -0.35
C LEU A 38 -5.42 -22.38 0.46
N ALA A 39 -5.86 -23.64 0.46
CA ALA A 39 -5.20 -24.72 1.20
C ALA A 39 -3.78 -25.02 0.71
N GLU A 40 -3.50 -24.89 -0.59
CA GLU A 40 -2.17 -25.12 -1.15
C GLU A 40 -1.23 -23.91 -0.94
N ARG A 41 -1.76 -22.68 -1.04
CA ARG A 41 -0.94 -21.45 -0.98
C ARG A 41 -0.70 -20.96 0.46
N TRP A 42 -1.66 -21.17 1.35
CA TRP A 42 -1.63 -20.71 2.74
C TRP A 42 -2.17 -21.81 3.69
N PRO A 43 -1.48 -22.96 3.79
CA PRO A 43 -1.93 -24.10 4.60
C PRO A 43 -2.08 -23.78 6.09
N GLU A 44 -1.42 -22.73 6.58
CA GLU A 44 -1.48 -22.25 7.96
C GLU A 44 -2.70 -21.39 8.28
N VAL A 45 -3.41 -20.89 7.27
CA VAL A 45 -4.57 -20.02 7.45
C VAL A 45 -5.84 -20.85 7.31
N VAL A 46 -6.67 -20.85 8.36
CA VAL A 46 -7.92 -21.62 8.36
C VAL A 46 -8.94 -21.05 7.37
N ASN A 47 -9.52 -21.89 6.52
CA ASN A 47 -10.74 -21.56 5.78
C ASN A 47 -11.97 -21.96 6.60
N LEU A 48 -12.72 -20.97 7.07
CA LEU A 48 -13.93 -21.13 7.89
C LEU A 48 -15.16 -21.57 7.08
N GLY A 49 -15.08 -21.58 5.74
CA GLY A 49 -16.17 -21.99 4.87
C GLY A 49 -17.27 -20.93 4.77
N ASP A 50 -18.50 -21.30 5.13
CA ASP A 50 -19.70 -20.49 4.96
C ASP A 50 -19.70 -19.21 5.82
N MET A 51 -19.57 -18.05 5.17
CA MET A 51 -19.49 -16.76 5.85
C MET A 51 -20.68 -16.42 6.75
N THR A 52 -21.87 -17.00 6.47
CA THR A 52 -23.11 -16.71 7.22
C THR A 52 -23.03 -17.17 8.67
N LYS A 53 -22.09 -18.09 8.99
CA LYS A 53 -21.91 -18.66 10.33
C LYS A 53 -20.87 -17.93 11.17
N ILE A 54 -20.04 -17.09 10.54
CA ILE A 54 -18.88 -16.48 11.19
C ILE A 54 -19.29 -15.47 12.24
N ALA A 55 -20.38 -14.71 12.02
CA ALA A 55 -20.84 -13.71 12.98
C ALA A 55 -21.15 -14.32 14.36
N ALA A 56 -21.83 -15.48 14.37
CA ALA A 56 -22.12 -16.21 15.60
C ALA A 56 -20.83 -16.72 16.28
N ALA A 57 -19.90 -17.27 15.51
CA ALA A 57 -18.62 -17.78 16.01
C ALA A 57 -17.72 -16.67 16.58
N VAL A 58 -17.72 -15.48 15.97
CA VAL A 58 -17.01 -14.29 16.50
C VAL A 58 -17.60 -13.87 17.84
N ARG A 59 -18.93 -13.80 17.96
CA ARG A 59 -19.59 -13.47 19.24
C ARG A 59 -19.29 -14.48 20.33
N ALA A 60 -19.26 -15.77 19.99
CA ALA A 60 -18.88 -16.86 20.88
C ALA A 60 -17.39 -16.84 21.26
N GLY A 61 -16.55 -16.06 20.57
CA GLY A 61 -15.10 -16.02 20.78
C GLY A 61 -14.34 -17.19 20.18
N GLU A 62 -14.99 -18.00 19.33
CA GLU A 62 -14.40 -19.14 18.62
C GLU A 62 -13.59 -18.69 17.40
N VAL A 63 -13.99 -17.58 16.79
CA VAL A 63 -13.29 -16.95 15.66
C VAL A 63 -12.75 -15.58 16.07
N GLN A 64 -11.50 -15.30 15.71
CA GLN A 64 -10.87 -14.01 16.00
C GLN A 64 -11.58 -12.87 15.25
N ALA A 65 -11.96 -11.80 15.96
CA ALA A 65 -12.35 -10.53 15.35
C ALA A 65 -11.09 -9.76 14.86
N PRO A 66 -10.90 -9.59 13.53
CA PRO A 66 -9.69 -9.03 12.92
C PRO A 66 -9.67 -7.48 12.94
N ASP A 67 -8.52 -6.86 12.65
CA ASP A 67 -8.40 -5.40 12.54
C ASP A 67 -9.05 -4.86 11.26
N VAL A 68 -9.06 -5.68 10.21
CA VAL A 68 -9.64 -5.39 8.90
C VAL A 68 -10.49 -6.59 8.48
N MET A 69 -11.66 -6.36 7.90
CA MET A 69 -12.39 -7.39 7.17
C MET A 69 -12.50 -6.98 5.71
N VAL A 70 -12.20 -7.91 4.80
CA VAL A 70 -12.26 -7.69 3.36
C VAL A 70 -13.12 -8.73 2.67
N GLY A 71 -13.85 -8.34 1.63
CA GLY A 71 -14.51 -9.32 0.76
C GLY A 71 -15.39 -8.71 -0.32
N GLY A 72 -15.61 -9.48 -1.38
CA GLY A 72 -16.54 -9.14 -2.46
C GLY A 72 -17.69 -10.13 -2.48
N THR A 73 -18.84 -9.74 -1.94
CA THR A 73 -20.00 -10.65 -1.88
C THR A 73 -20.61 -10.86 -3.27
N PRO A 74 -21.11 -12.07 -3.59
CA PRO A 74 -21.82 -12.32 -4.84
C PRO A 74 -22.97 -11.34 -5.04
N CYS A 75 -23.02 -10.70 -6.20
CA CYS A 75 -24.01 -9.68 -6.55
C CYS A 75 -25.41 -10.30 -6.76
N GLN A 76 -26.20 -10.46 -5.69
CA GLN A 76 -27.64 -10.73 -5.73
C GLN A 76 -28.39 -9.90 -4.66
N ALA A 77 -29.66 -9.59 -4.94
CA ALA A 77 -30.58 -8.59 -4.37
C ALA A 77 -30.46 -8.24 -2.87
N PHE A 78 -30.89 -7.03 -2.47
CA PHE A 78 -30.69 -6.51 -1.11
C PHE A 78 -32.02 -6.05 -0.49
N SER A 79 -32.19 -6.20 0.84
CA SER A 79 -33.34 -5.64 1.57
C SER A 79 -33.02 -5.44 3.06
N ILE A 80 -33.23 -4.24 3.61
CA ILE A 80 -33.06 -3.93 5.05
C ILE A 80 -34.12 -4.63 5.91
N ALA A 81 -35.32 -4.88 5.39
CA ALA A 81 -36.38 -5.53 6.15
C ALA A 81 -35.98 -6.94 6.66
N GLY A 82 -35.05 -7.61 5.96
CA GLY A 82 -34.48 -8.90 6.37
C GLY A 82 -33.62 -8.85 7.64
N LEU A 83 -32.98 -7.72 7.95
CA LEU A 83 -32.24 -7.51 9.22
C LEU A 83 -33.21 -7.44 10.43
N ARG A 84 -34.46 -7.01 10.23
CA ARG A 84 -35.46 -6.84 11.30
C ARG A 84 -36.27 -8.09 11.61
N ASN A 85 -36.49 -8.95 10.61
CA ASN A 85 -37.38 -10.11 10.72
C ASN A 85 -36.64 -11.47 10.80
N GLY A 86 -35.31 -11.47 10.84
CA GLY A 86 -34.52 -12.70 10.74
C GLY A 86 -34.37 -13.20 9.29
N LEU A 87 -33.31 -13.97 9.05
CA LEU A 87 -32.73 -14.34 7.74
C LEU A 87 -33.57 -15.32 6.87
N SER A 88 -34.87 -15.10 6.68
CA SER A 88 -35.76 -16.08 6.03
C SER A 88 -35.85 -16.04 4.49
N ASP A 89 -35.20 -15.11 3.78
CA ASP A 89 -35.20 -15.08 2.29
C ASP A 89 -33.78 -15.29 1.72
N ALA A 90 -33.62 -16.35 0.92
CA ALA A 90 -32.33 -16.89 0.47
C ALA A 90 -31.56 -16.00 -0.52
N ARG A 91 -32.19 -14.96 -1.09
CA ARG A 91 -31.62 -14.19 -2.22
C ARG A 91 -30.97 -12.86 -1.85
N GLY A 92 -31.00 -12.47 -0.57
CA GLY A 92 -30.28 -11.29 -0.03
C GLY A 92 -29.46 -11.55 1.22
N GLN A 93 -29.16 -12.82 1.52
CA GLN A 93 -28.54 -13.23 2.78
C GLN A 93 -27.09 -12.77 2.95
N LEU A 94 -26.30 -12.68 1.87
CA LEU A 94 -24.85 -12.54 2.01
C LEU A 94 -24.41 -11.12 2.36
N THR A 95 -25.04 -10.09 1.80
CA THR A 95 -24.74 -8.70 2.19
C THR A 95 -25.26 -8.38 3.59
N LEU A 96 -26.42 -8.91 3.96
CA LEU A 96 -26.91 -8.80 5.35
C LEU A 96 -25.96 -9.54 6.31
N SER A 97 -25.47 -10.72 5.92
CA SER A 97 -24.45 -11.45 6.68
C SER A 97 -23.13 -10.68 6.77
N TYR A 98 -22.75 -9.91 5.74
CA TYR A 98 -21.60 -9.01 5.79
C TYR A 98 -21.79 -7.96 6.89
N VAL A 99 -22.93 -7.27 6.90
CA VAL A 99 -23.25 -6.24 7.91
C VAL A 99 -23.31 -6.85 9.31
N GLU A 100 -23.96 -8.01 9.44
CA GLU A 100 -24.08 -8.75 10.69
C GLU A 100 -22.72 -9.17 11.24
N LEU A 101 -21.82 -9.65 10.37
CA LEU A 101 -20.45 -9.98 10.73
C LEU A 101 -19.65 -8.73 11.08
N ALA A 102 -19.82 -7.62 10.36
CA ALA A 102 -19.17 -6.35 10.69
C ALA A 102 -19.56 -5.88 12.09
N ASN A 103 -20.84 -5.97 12.44
CA ASN A 103 -21.34 -5.65 13.78
C ASN A 103 -20.74 -6.61 14.83
N ALA A 104 -20.77 -7.92 14.59
CA ALA A 104 -20.17 -8.90 15.50
C ALA A 104 -18.68 -8.65 15.76
N ILE A 105 -17.92 -8.26 14.74
CA ILE A 105 -16.49 -7.93 14.85
C ILE A 105 -16.30 -6.67 15.70
N ASP A 106 -17.04 -5.60 15.43
CA ASP A 106 -16.92 -4.35 16.20
C ASP A 106 -17.32 -4.57 17.67
N ASP A 107 -18.45 -5.23 17.93
CA ASP A 107 -18.92 -5.56 19.27
C ASP A 107 -17.83 -6.31 20.07
N LYS A 108 -17.22 -7.33 19.44
CA LYS A 108 -16.19 -8.13 20.11
C LYS A 108 -14.89 -7.35 20.34
N ARG A 109 -14.53 -6.43 19.45
CA ARG A 109 -13.35 -5.56 19.61
C ARG A 109 -13.58 -4.53 20.72
N ILE A 110 -14.77 -3.93 20.76
CA ILE A 110 -15.20 -3.01 21.83
C ILE A 110 -15.19 -3.71 23.19
N GLU A 111 -15.72 -4.94 23.28
CA GLU A 111 -15.69 -5.76 24.51
C GLU A 111 -14.25 -5.95 25.02
N ARG A 112 -13.28 -6.07 24.12
CA ARG A 112 -11.85 -6.23 24.43
C ARG A 112 -11.09 -4.91 24.64
N GLY A 113 -11.75 -3.76 24.51
CA GLY A 113 -11.11 -2.44 24.57
C GLY A 113 -10.16 -2.16 23.40
N GLU A 114 -10.38 -2.81 22.26
CA GLU A 114 -9.64 -2.61 21.02
C GLU A 114 -10.34 -1.58 20.12
N GLU A 115 -9.60 -0.95 19.22
CA GLU A 115 -10.22 -0.12 18.16
C GLU A 115 -11.10 -0.97 17.25
N GLU A 116 -12.22 -0.41 16.82
CA GLU A 116 -13.18 -1.02 15.90
C GLU A 116 -12.52 -1.44 14.57
N ALA A 117 -13.12 -2.34 13.80
CA ALA A 117 -12.51 -2.83 12.58
C ALA A 117 -12.68 -1.86 11.40
N ILE A 118 -11.84 -2.06 10.38
CA ILE A 118 -11.98 -1.41 9.07
C ILE A 118 -12.55 -2.42 8.09
N PHE A 119 -13.62 -2.06 7.41
CA PHE A 119 -14.34 -2.91 6.47
C PHE A 119 -14.04 -2.47 5.04
N VAL A 120 -13.59 -3.40 4.20
CA VAL A 120 -13.31 -3.17 2.79
C VAL A 120 -14.20 -4.10 1.97
N TRP A 121 -15.15 -3.52 1.23
CA TRP A 121 -16.06 -4.26 0.37
C TRP A 121 -15.87 -3.89 -1.08
N GLU A 122 -15.92 -4.89 -1.96
CA GLU A 122 -15.76 -4.73 -3.41
C GLU A 122 -16.97 -5.30 -4.15
N ASN A 123 -17.40 -4.63 -5.22
CA ASN A 123 -18.43 -5.16 -6.12
C ASN A 123 -18.41 -4.51 -7.51
N VAL A 124 -19.23 -5.04 -8.42
CA VAL A 124 -19.41 -4.48 -9.76
C VAL A 124 -20.18 -3.15 -9.73
N PRO A 125 -19.93 -2.20 -10.65
CA PRO A 125 -20.66 -0.93 -10.73
C PRO A 125 -22.18 -1.03 -10.85
N GLY A 126 -22.70 -2.18 -11.31
CA GLY A 126 -24.14 -2.43 -11.40
C GLY A 126 -24.88 -2.32 -10.07
N VAL A 127 -24.20 -2.46 -8.92
CA VAL A 127 -24.83 -2.25 -7.60
C VAL A 127 -25.30 -0.81 -7.40
N LEU A 128 -24.67 0.18 -8.05
CA LEU A 128 -25.05 1.60 -7.97
C LEU A 128 -26.33 1.91 -8.76
N THR A 129 -26.77 1.01 -9.64
CA THR A 129 -27.90 1.22 -10.55
C THR A 129 -29.00 0.18 -10.37
N SER A 130 -28.98 -0.56 -9.26
CA SER A 130 -29.96 -1.59 -8.94
C SER A 130 -31.36 -0.99 -8.75
N HIS A 131 -32.39 -1.61 -9.33
CA HIS A 131 -33.77 -1.12 -9.24
C HIS A 131 -34.35 -1.15 -7.82
N ASP A 132 -33.85 -2.03 -6.96
CA ASP A 132 -34.27 -2.26 -5.57
C ASP A 132 -33.51 -1.41 -4.54
N ASN A 133 -32.83 -0.33 -4.97
CA ASN A 133 -31.95 0.51 -4.14
C ASN A 133 -31.03 -0.30 -3.19
N ALA A 134 -30.48 -1.36 -3.75
CA ALA A 134 -29.81 -2.39 -3.00
C ALA A 134 -28.53 -1.88 -2.31
N PHE A 135 -27.82 -0.98 -2.99
CA PHE A 135 -26.67 -0.28 -2.43
C PHE A 135 -27.06 0.67 -1.28
N GLY A 136 -28.19 1.36 -1.38
CA GLY A 136 -28.73 2.18 -0.28
C GLY A 136 -29.06 1.35 0.95
N CYS A 137 -29.61 0.15 0.74
CA CYS A 137 -29.83 -0.84 1.79
C CYS A 137 -28.53 -1.27 2.50
N PHE A 138 -27.48 -1.55 1.72
CA PHE A 138 -26.17 -1.92 2.26
C PHE A 138 -25.50 -0.79 3.05
N LEU A 139 -25.49 0.42 2.49
CA LEU A 139 -24.92 1.59 3.14
C LEU A 139 -25.64 1.89 4.46
N ALA A 140 -26.97 1.82 4.48
CA ALA A 140 -27.75 1.99 5.70
C ALA A 140 -27.38 0.97 6.78
N GLY A 141 -27.27 -0.32 6.41
CA GLY A 141 -26.89 -1.38 7.34
C GLY A 141 -25.51 -1.16 7.96
N LEU A 142 -24.52 -0.77 7.15
CA LEU A 142 -23.18 -0.43 7.65
C LEU A 142 -23.17 0.84 8.50
N ALA A 143 -23.96 1.84 8.10
CA ALA A 143 -24.05 3.14 8.75
C ALA A 143 -24.76 3.04 10.11
N GLY A 144 -25.55 1.99 10.33
CA GLY A 144 -26.41 1.83 11.50
C GLY A 144 -27.73 2.58 11.39
N GLU A 145 -28.16 2.87 10.16
CA GLU A 145 -29.40 3.59 9.89
C GLU A 145 -30.62 2.68 9.95
N SER A 146 -31.77 3.29 10.25
CA SER A 146 -33.04 2.58 10.39
C SER A 146 -33.83 2.44 9.08
N CYS A 147 -33.43 3.12 8.02
CA CYS A 147 -34.06 3.02 6.70
C CYS A 147 -33.00 3.05 5.61
N GLU A 148 -33.39 2.64 4.40
CA GLU A 148 -32.52 2.72 3.23
C GLU A 148 -32.09 4.16 2.98
N LEU A 149 -30.82 4.31 2.61
CA LEU A 149 -30.30 5.59 2.18
C LEU A 149 -30.70 5.82 0.73
N GLU A 150 -31.09 7.04 0.42
CA GLU A 150 -31.45 7.44 -0.93
C GLU A 150 -30.33 8.32 -1.54
N PRO A 151 -30.01 8.16 -2.83
CA PRO A 151 -29.05 9.03 -3.48
C PRO A 151 -29.61 10.45 -3.60
N SER A 152 -28.83 11.45 -3.20
CA SER A 152 -29.24 12.86 -3.19
C SER A 152 -29.68 13.43 -4.56
N GLY A 153 -29.22 12.82 -5.66
CA GLY A 153 -29.57 13.20 -7.04
C GLY A 153 -30.43 12.18 -7.80
N GLY A 154 -31.09 11.25 -7.09
CA GLY A 154 -31.91 10.19 -7.70
C GLY A 154 -31.12 9.03 -8.35
N LYS A 155 -29.78 9.11 -8.40
CA LYS A 155 -28.89 8.01 -8.80
C LYS A 155 -27.61 8.04 -7.96
N TRP A 156 -27.10 6.87 -7.59
CA TRP A 156 -25.82 6.77 -6.88
C TRP A 156 -24.67 7.25 -7.77
N THR A 157 -23.84 8.11 -7.21
CA THR A 157 -22.63 8.61 -7.86
C THR A 157 -21.50 7.57 -7.81
N HIS A 158 -20.53 7.69 -8.72
CA HIS A 158 -19.34 6.84 -8.75
C HIS A 158 -18.41 7.04 -7.55
N SER A 159 -18.65 8.05 -6.71
CA SER A 159 -17.99 8.23 -5.42
C SER A 159 -18.90 8.98 -4.47
N GLY A 160 -18.71 8.79 -3.17
CA GLY A 160 -19.45 9.52 -2.15
C GLY A 160 -19.14 9.01 -0.74
N CYS A 161 -19.73 9.67 0.25
CA CYS A 161 -19.56 9.31 1.65
C CYS A 161 -20.88 9.43 2.42
N VAL A 162 -20.97 8.66 3.50
CA VAL A 162 -22.08 8.66 4.46
C VAL A 162 -21.45 8.71 5.86
N TYR A 163 -21.93 9.63 6.68
CA TYR A 163 -21.56 9.75 8.09
C TYR A 163 -22.72 9.21 8.92
N GLY A 164 -22.70 7.89 9.18
CA GLY A 164 -23.74 7.19 9.92
C GLY A 164 -23.53 7.19 11.43
N PRO A 165 -24.56 6.80 12.21
CA PRO A 165 -24.46 6.67 13.66
C PRO A 165 -23.48 5.59 14.14
N GLN A 166 -23.28 4.51 13.37
CA GLN A 166 -22.33 3.44 13.71
C GLN A 166 -21.00 3.59 12.98
N ARG A 167 -21.01 3.89 11.68
CA ARG A 167 -19.79 3.95 10.87
C ARG A 167 -19.80 5.14 9.92
N THR A 168 -18.62 5.70 9.72
CA THR A 168 -18.35 6.51 8.53
C THR A 168 -18.09 5.56 7.37
N ILE A 169 -18.59 5.91 6.18
CA ILE A 169 -18.49 5.10 4.97
C ILE A 169 -18.06 6.01 3.81
N ALA A 170 -17.12 5.55 3.00
CA ALA A 170 -16.79 6.14 1.71
C ALA A 170 -16.84 5.06 0.62
N TRP A 171 -17.20 5.46 -0.60
CA TRP A 171 -17.12 4.59 -1.77
C TRP A 171 -16.53 5.31 -2.98
N ILE A 172 -15.92 4.53 -3.89
CA ILE A 172 -15.41 5.01 -5.17
C ILE A 172 -15.41 3.89 -6.21
N VAL A 173 -15.65 4.23 -7.48
CA VAL A 173 -15.40 3.36 -8.62
C VAL A 173 -13.98 3.59 -9.13
N LYS A 174 -13.17 2.53 -9.13
CA LYS A 174 -11.82 2.53 -9.71
C LYS A 174 -11.73 1.52 -10.84
N ASP A 175 -10.91 1.84 -11.84
CA ASP A 175 -10.61 0.98 -12.96
C ASP A 175 -9.18 0.45 -12.84
N ALA A 176 -9.01 -0.88 -12.83
CA ALA A 176 -7.73 -1.53 -12.61
C ALA A 176 -6.65 -1.10 -13.63
N GLN A 177 -7.04 -0.66 -14.83
CA GLN A 177 -6.10 -0.21 -15.87
C GLN A 177 -5.13 0.89 -15.39
N TYR A 178 -5.54 1.68 -14.38
CA TYR A 178 -4.73 2.77 -13.81
C TYR A 178 -3.86 2.34 -12.61
N PHE A 179 -3.75 1.04 -12.35
CA PHE A 179 -3.04 0.48 -11.19
C PHE A 179 -1.90 -0.46 -11.59
N GLY A 180 -1.38 -0.34 -12.82
CA GLY A 180 -0.25 -1.14 -13.28
C GLY A 180 -0.63 -2.54 -13.76
N VAL A 181 -1.86 -2.71 -14.25
CA VAL A 181 -2.29 -3.89 -15.02
C VAL A 181 -2.98 -3.43 -16.29
N ALA A 182 -2.87 -4.22 -17.36
CA ALA A 182 -3.42 -3.87 -18.67
C ALA A 182 -4.85 -4.38 -18.88
N GLN A 183 -5.73 -4.17 -17.90
CA GLN A 183 -7.11 -4.66 -17.96
C GLN A 183 -8.11 -3.57 -17.58
N ARG A 184 -9.12 -3.35 -18.43
CA ARG A 184 -10.31 -2.54 -18.08
C ARG A 184 -11.18 -3.33 -17.12
N ARG A 185 -11.15 -2.97 -15.84
CA ARG A 185 -11.93 -3.62 -14.77
C ARG A 185 -12.40 -2.58 -13.77
N LYS A 186 -13.56 -1.99 -14.05
CA LYS A 186 -14.23 -1.06 -13.14
C LYS A 186 -14.90 -1.82 -12.01
N ARG A 187 -14.64 -1.40 -10.77
CA ARG A 187 -15.24 -1.93 -9.54
C ARG A 187 -15.53 -0.82 -8.54
N VAL A 188 -16.62 -0.98 -7.80
CA VAL A 188 -16.98 -0.16 -6.65
C VAL A 188 -16.25 -0.71 -5.45
N PHE A 189 -15.55 0.16 -4.74
CA PHE A 189 -14.91 -0.14 -3.46
C PHE A 189 -15.59 0.69 -2.39
N VAL A 190 -15.94 0.06 -1.27
CA VAL A 190 -16.49 0.70 -0.07
C VAL A 190 -15.52 0.48 1.07
N VAL A 191 -15.17 1.55 1.76
CA VAL A 191 -14.43 1.51 3.04
C VAL A 191 -15.36 2.03 4.12
N ALA A 192 -15.52 1.28 5.21
CA ALA A 192 -16.33 1.68 6.36
C ALA A 192 -15.57 1.44 7.66
N SER A 193 -15.75 2.32 8.64
CA SER A 193 -15.13 2.18 9.97
C SER A 193 -15.84 3.04 11.01
N ALA A 194 -15.89 2.55 12.25
CA ALA A 194 -16.35 3.30 13.43
C ALA A 194 -15.20 4.03 14.16
N ARG A 195 -13.94 3.79 13.76
CA ARG A 195 -12.77 4.37 14.44
C ARG A 195 -12.78 5.90 14.39
N LYS A 196 -12.70 6.54 15.56
CA LYS A 196 -12.75 8.02 15.70
C LYS A 196 -11.62 8.77 14.97
N ALA A 197 -10.43 8.19 14.88
CA ALA A 197 -9.24 8.82 14.31
C ALA A 197 -8.92 8.34 12.88
N PHE A 198 -9.89 7.73 12.19
CA PHE A 198 -9.71 7.18 10.85
C PHE A 198 -10.87 7.62 9.97
N ASP A 199 -10.55 8.25 8.84
CA ASP A 199 -11.54 8.70 7.87
C ASP A 199 -11.47 7.81 6.61
N PRO A 200 -12.50 6.99 6.33
CA PRO A 200 -12.62 6.23 5.09
C PRO A 200 -12.45 7.07 3.81
N GLY A 201 -12.84 8.35 3.85
CA GLY A 201 -12.65 9.28 2.74
C GLY A 201 -11.17 9.52 2.45
N GLN A 202 -10.29 9.57 3.45
CA GLN A 202 -8.85 9.68 3.26
C GLN A 202 -8.26 8.44 2.60
N VAL A 203 -8.87 7.27 2.76
CA VAL A 203 -8.42 6.06 2.07
C VAL A 203 -8.71 6.16 0.58
N LEU A 204 -9.96 6.48 0.22
CA LEU A 204 -10.46 6.34 -1.15
C LEU A 204 -10.36 7.61 -2.00
N PHE A 205 -10.35 8.79 -1.40
CA PHE A 205 -10.27 10.06 -2.12
C PHE A 205 -8.84 10.60 -2.14
N GLU A 206 -8.43 11.10 -3.31
CA GLU A 206 -7.15 11.74 -3.49
C GLU A 206 -7.30 13.21 -3.10
N SER A 207 -6.65 13.64 -2.01
CA SER A 207 -6.75 15.00 -1.46
C SER A 207 -5.70 15.97 -2.00
N GLU A 208 -4.82 15.54 -2.92
CA GLU A 208 -3.81 16.40 -3.53
C GLU A 208 -4.36 17.05 -4.80
N GLY A 209 -5.12 18.13 -4.63
CA GLY A 209 -5.52 18.98 -5.74
C GLY A 209 -6.54 20.05 -5.36
N VAL A 210 -6.29 21.28 -5.81
CA VAL A 210 -7.33 22.31 -5.88
C VAL A 210 -8.40 21.85 -6.86
N ARG A 211 -9.65 22.24 -6.60
CA ARG A 211 -10.80 21.94 -7.47
C ARG A 211 -10.46 22.29 -8.93
N ARG A 212 -10.25 21.26 -9.78
CA ARG A 212 -9.95 21.24 -11.24
C ARG A 212 -8.55 20.80 -11.68
N ASP A 213 -7.61 20.52 -10.77
CA ASP A 213 -6.37 19.82 -11.14
C ASP A 213 -6.46 18.35 -10.74
N THR A 214 -6.55 17.48 -11.75
CA THR A 214 -6.45 16.02 -11.58
C THR A 214 -4.96 15.67 -11.75
N PRO A 215 -4.32 14.92 -10.83
CA PRO A 215 -2.97 14.42 -11.07
C PRO A 215 -2.94 13.63 -12.39
N PRO A 216 -1.79 13.57 -13.10
CA PRO A 216 -1.70 12.81 -14.34
C PRO A 216 -2.13 11.38 -14.07
N SER A 217 -3.13 10.89 -14.81
CA SER A 217 -3.57 9.50 -14.68
C SER A 217 -2.35 8.61 -14.87
N ARG A 218 -2.12 7.68 -13.94
CA ARG A 218 -1.09 6.65 -14.11
C ARG A 218 -1.33 6.00 -15.48
N GLU A 219 -0.33 6.03 -16.35
CA GLU A 219 -0.50 5.51 -17.71
C GLU A 219 -0.88 4.02 -17.65
N PRO A 220 -1.87 3.58 -18.43
CA PRO A 220 -2.22 2.18 -18.51
C PRO A 220 -1.03 1.38 -19.06
N GLN A 221 -0.75 0.24 -18.45
CA GLN A 221 0.20 -0.71 -19.03
C GLN A 221 -0.41 -1.31 -20.30
N THR A 222 0.38 -1.54 -21.34
CA THR A 222 -0.12 -2.17 -22.57
C THR A 222 -0.39 -3.66 -22.35
N ALA A 223 -1.42 -4.20 -23.01
CA ALA A 223 -1.84 -5.60 -22.92
C ALA A 223 -0.65 -6.53 -23.21
N VAL A 224 0.09 -6.25 -24.28
CA VAL A 224 1.27 -7.02 -24.68
C VAL A 224 2.38 -7.00 -23.61
N ALA A 225 2.62 -5.85 -22.97
CA ALA A 225 3.59 -5.75 -21.89
C ALA A 225 3.15 -6.52 -20.63
N ALA A 226 1.85 -6.51 -20.29
CA ALA A 226 1.33 -7.27 -19.16
C ALA A 226 1.39 -8.79 -19.41
N LEU A 227 1.12 -9.23 -20.65
CA LEU A 227 1.21 -10.64 -21.05
C LEU A 227 2.65 -11.17 -20.93
N THR A 228 3.67 -10.31 -21.03
CA THR A 228 5.10 -10.69 -21.09
C THR A 228 5.93 -10.34 -19.84
N ALA A 229 5.33 -9.70 -18.82
CA ALA A 229 6.00 -9.02 -17.71
C ALA A 229 6.97 -9.84 -16.83
N ARG A 230 7.06 -11.17 -16.98
CA ARG A 230 7.92 -12.06 -16.16
C ARG A 230 8.68 -13.13 -16.95
N GLY A 231 8.94 -12.91 -18.23
CA GLY A 231 9.68 -13.86 -19.07
C GLY A 231 11.18 -13.94 -18.77
N VAL A 232 11.55 -14.58 -17.65
CA VAL A 232 12.88 -15.17 -17.47
C VAL A 232 12.69 -16.67 -17.22
N GLY A 233 12.74 -17.47 -18.30
CA GLY A 233 12.85 -18.93 -18.24
C GLY A 233 11.75 -19.73 -18.95
N THR A 234 11.98 -20.04 -20.23
CA THR A 234 11.61 -21.28 -20.93
C THR A 234 10.20 -21.86 -20.74
N CYS A 235 9.16 -21.28 -21.35
CA CYS A 235 7.84 -21.92 -21.46
C CYS A 235 7.20 -21.79 -22.86
N GLY A 236 7.93 -22.15 -23.92
CA GLY A 236 7.34 -22.40 -25.25
C GLY A 236 7.63 -21.35 -26.34
N ALA A 237 7.36 -21.72 -27.60
CA ALA A 237 7.65 -20.90 -28.77
C ALA A 237 6.92 -19.54 -28.75
N ASP A 238 5.73 -19.47 -28.14
CA ASP A 238 4.89 -18.27 -28.09
C ASP A 238 5.44 -17.16 -27.17
N ASP A 239 6.08 -17.52 -26.05
CA ASP A 239 6.68 -16.55 -25.12
C ASP A 239 7.84 -15.79 -25.79
N ASN A 240 8.65 -16.50 -26.58
CA ASN A 240 9.75 -15.91 -27.34
C ASN A 240 9.24 -14.98 -28.45
N GLN A 241 8.09 -15.29 -29.05
CA GLN A 241 7.49 -14.51 -30.13
C GLN A 241 6.75 -13.26 -29.61
N ALA A 242 6.14 -13.34 -28.43
CA ALA A 242 5.58 -12.17 -27.75
C ALA A 242 6.69 -11.19 -27.31
N GLN A 243 7.84 -11.69 -26.84
CA GLN A 243 9.02 -10.87 -26.54
C GLN A 243 9.63 -10.19 -27.77
N ALA A 244 9.45 -10.77 -28.96
CA ALA A 244 9.88 -10.20 -30.24
C ALA A 244 8.87 -9.20 -30.85
N GLY A 245 7.75 -8.91 -30.16
CA GLY A 245 6.75 -7.94 -30.61
C GLY A 245 5.74 -8.47 -31.63
N HIS A 246 5.63 -9.80 -31.78
CA HIS A 246 4.73 -10.44 -32.75
C HIS A 246 3.33 -10.76 -32.19
N LEU A 247 3.04 -10.38 -30.94
CA LEU A 247 1.73 -10.62 -30.33
C LEU A 247 0.88 -9.34 -30.34
N LEU A 248 -0.26 -9.39 -31.02
CA LEU A 248 -1.27 -8.33 -31.04
C LEU A 248 -2.49 -8.78 -30.24
N ALA A 249 -3.10 -7.89 -29.45
CA ALA A 249 -4.35 -8.16 -28.75
C ALA A 249 -5.53 -7.60 -29.56
N PHE A 250 -6.64 -8.33 -29.63
CA PHE A 250 -7.90 -7.91 -30.26
C PHE A 250 -9.10 -8.25 -29.37
N GLY A 251 -10.27 -7.67 -29.66
CA GLY A 251 -11.54 -8.01 -29.00
C GLY A 251 -12.07 -6.93 -28.05
N GLY A 252 -12.96 -7.30 -27.13
CA GLY A 252 -13.67 -6.36 -26.25
C GLY A 252 -14.59 -5.39 -26.99
N GLY A 253 -15.16 -5.81 -28.12
CA GLY A 253 -16.08 -5.00 -28.94
C GLY A 253 -15.40 -4.02 -29.89
N ASN A 254 -14.06 -4.00 -29.96
CA ASN A 254 -13.34 -3.15 -30.90
C ASN A 254 -13.14 -3.84 -32.26
N THR A 255 -13.99 -3.51 -33.24
CA THR A 255 -13.97 -4.10 -34.59
C THR A 255 -12.91 -3.51 -35.54
N GLY A 256 -12.06 -2.59 -35.07
CA GLY A 256 -10.97 -2.00 -35.86
C GLY A 256 -9.64 -1.94 -35.11
N GLY A 257 -8.57 -2.46 -35.71
CA GLY A 257 -7.21 -2.42 -35.17
C GLY A 257 -7.00 -3.27 -33.91
N ASN A 258 -5.75 -3.34 -33.44
CA ASN A 258 -5.40 -3.99 -32.18
C ASN A 258 -5.83 -3.14 -30.96
N ILE A 259 -5.98 -3.78 -29.81
CA ILE A 259 -6.27 -3.13 -28.52
C ILE A 259 -5.02 -3.05 -27.64
N ASP A 260 -4.81 -1.89 -27.02
CA ASP A 260 -3.70 -1.69 -26.08
C ASP A 260 -4.06 -2.12 -24.64
N VAL A 261 -5.34 -2.29 -24.32
CA VAL A 261 -5.81 -2.66 -22.96
C VAL A 261 -6.84 -3.77 -23.07
N ALA A 262 -6.65 -4.87 -22.35
CA ALA A 262 -7.53 -6.05 -22.40
C ALA A 262 -8.92 -5.77 -21.79
N ALA A 263 -9.93 -6.49 -22.28
CA ALA A 263 -11.29 -6.48 -21.77
C ALA A 263 -11.37 -7.15 -20.38
N CYS A 264 -12.45 -6.85 -19.65
CA CYS A 264 -12.70 -7.39 -18.32
C CYS A 264 -12.90 -8.91 -18.39
N LEU A 265 -12.11 -9.70 -17.64
CA LEU A 265 -12.37 -11.14 -17.49
C LEU A 265 -13.71 -11.36 -16.77
N THR A 266 -14.65 -12.03 -17.44
CA THR A 266 -15.99 -12.36 -16.91
C THR A 266 -16.11 -13.84 -16.57
N ALA A 267 -16.78 -14.17 -15.47
CA ALA A 267 -16.99 -15.56 -15.06
C ALA A 267 -18.24 -16.21 -15.69
N LYS A 268 -19.22 -15.41 -16.12
CA LYS A 268 -20.51 -15.82 -16.68
C LYS A 268 -20.76 -15.16 -18.05
N GLY A 269 -21.30 -15.92 -19.00
CA GLY A 269 -21.59 -15.46 -20.38
C GLY A 269 -21.09 -16.46 -21.43
N GLN A 270 -21.55 -16.30 -22.68
CA GLN A 270 -21.10 -17.10 -23.82
C GLN A 270 -19.64 -16.70 -24.15
N ARG A 271 -18.69 -17.57 -23.83
CA ARG A 271 -17.24 -17.30 -23.87
C ARG A 271 -16.63 -17.29 -25.28
N ILE A 272 -17.41 -16.99 -26.31
CA ILE A 272 -16.97 -17.09 -27.71
C ILE A 272 -17.49 -15.89 -28.48
N ASP A 273 -17.32 -14.71 -27.92
CA ASP A 273 -17.72 -13.49 -28.59
C ASP A 273 -16.64 -12.41 -28.50
N PHE A 274 -16.28 -11.91 -29.67
CA PHE A 274 -15.34 -10.83 -29.88
C PHE A 274 -15.81 -9.52 -29.22
N GLU A 275 -17.12 -9.39 -28.97
CA GLU A 275 -17.68 -8.26 -28.24
C GLU A 275 -17.21 -8.16 -26.79
N VAL A 276 -16.84 -9.28 -26.15
CA VAL A 276 -16.58 -9.33 -24.70
C VAL A 276 -15.21 -9.87 -24.31
N GLU A 277 -14.58 -10.73 -25.13
CA GLU A 277 -13.28 -11.35 -24.79
C GLU A 277 -12.09 -10.66 -25.46
N THR A 278 -10.91 -10.81 -24.85
CA THR A 278 -9.63 -10.46 -25.48
C THR A 278 -8.98 -11.70 -26.07
N PHE A 279 -8.57 -11.60 -27.33
CA PHE A 279 -7.87 -12.62 -28.08
C PHE A 279 -6.43 -12.16 -28.35
N ALA A 280 -5.50 -13.10 -28.30
CA ALA A 280 -4.13 -12.88 -28.73
C ALA A 280 -3.98 -13.42 -30.16
N VAL A 281 -3.43 -12.59 -31.05
CA VAL A 281 -3.21 -12.87 -32.46
C VAL A 281 -1.72 -12.77 -32.73
N HIS A 282 -1.17 -13.79 -33.39
CA HIS A 282 0.22 -13.78 -33.84
C HIS A 282 0.32 -13.03 -35.17
N GLY A 283 1.08 -11.93 -35.18
CA GLY A 283 1.33 -11.09 -36.35
C GLY A 283 2.81 -11.10 -36.72
N THR A 284 3.20 -11.98 -37.64
CA THR A 284 4.46 -11.82 -38.38
C THR A 284 4.12 -11.22 -39.75
N GLN A 285 4.22 -9.89 -39.82
CA GLN A 285 3.99 -8.96 -40.96
C GLN A 285 2.57 -8.44 -41.17
N ASP A 286 2.47 -7.13 -41.42
CA ASP A 286 1.28 -6.45 -41.94
C ASP A 286 0.89 -7.07 -43.30
N PRO A 287 -0.31 -7.62 -43.46
CA PRO A 287 -0.74 -8.14 -44.74
C PRO A 287 -1.11 -6.98 -45.69
N ASP A 288 -0.40 -6.87 -46.81
CA ASP A 288 -0.97 -6.31 -48.03
C ASP A 288 -1.42 -7.48 -48.91
N THR A 289 -2.69 -7.47 -49.34
CA THR A 289 -3.30 -8.58 -50.08
C THR A 289 -3.58 -8.16 -51.52
N ASN A 290 -2.73 -8.59 -52.44
CA ASN A 290 -3.02 -8.58 -53.87
C ASN A 290 -3.33 -10.02 -54.34
N LEU A 291 -4.58 -10.28 -54.73
CA LEU A 291 -5.08 -11.62 -55.03
C LEU A 291 -4.82 -12.08 -56.48
N GLU A 292 -4.33 -11.20 -57.36
CA GLU A 292 -4.23 -11.51 -58.79
C GLU A 292 -2.80 -11.50 -59.35
N LEU A 293 -1.84 -10.84 -58.68
CA LEU A 293 -0.46 -10.70 -59.15
C LEU A 293 0.55 -10.76 -58.00
N ALA A 294 1.70 -11.41 -58.23
CA ALA A 294 2.88 -11.28 -57.38
C ALA A 294 3.58 -9.94 -57.65
N HIS A 295 4.14 -9.31 -56.61
CA HIS A 295 4.95 -8.10 -56.74
C HIS A 295 6.25 -8.37 -57.53
N THR A 296 6.73 -7.36 -58.25
CA THR A 296 7.97 -7.42 -59.04
C THR A 296 9.18 -7.75 -58.16
N LEU A 297 9.98 -8.74 -58.57
CA LEU A 297 11.23 -9.12 -57.90
C LEU A 297 12.28 -8.02 -58.05
N GLY A 298 12.55 -7.27 -56.97
CA GLY A 298 13.61 -6.27 -56.87
C GLY A 298 14.61 -6.58 -55.76
N ARG A 299 15.87 -6.12 -55.90
CA ARG A 299 16.96 -6.29 -54.92
C ARG A 299 16.68 -5.53 -53.60
N ASN A 300 15.86 -6.09 -52.72
CA ASN A 300 15.65 -5.59 -51.36
C ASN A 300 16.46 -6.39 -50.33
N HIS A 301 17.80 -6.33 -50.39
CA HIS A 301 18.71 -6.68 -49.28
C HIS A 301 18.27 -7.85 -48.36
N GLY A 302 17.80 -8.97 -48.92
CA GLY A 302 17.45 -10.18 -48.15
C GLY A 302 16.03 -10.26 -47.56
N GLN A 303 15.04 -9.50 -48.06
CA GLN A 303 13.63 -9.79 -47.79
C GLN A 303 12.93 -10.28 -49.06
N GLU A 304 12.76 -11.60 -49.15
CA GLU A 304 12.05 -12.28 -50.23
C GLU A 304 10.53 -12.29 -49.99
N ASN A 305 9.75 -12.41 -51.06
CA ASN A 305 8.29 -12.56 -51.00
C ASN A 305 7.93 -13.86 -50.27
N ALA A 306 7.27 -13.76 -49.11
CA ALA A 306 6.75 -14.92 -48.38
C ALA A 306 5.24 -15.09 -48.63
N ILE A 307 4.81 -16.33 -48.88
CA ILE A 307 3.39 -16.70 -48.81
C ILE A 307 3.12 -17.15 -47.37
N SER A 308 2.31 -16.39 -46.63
CA SER A 308 1.89 -16.76 -45.28
C SER A 308 0.63 -17.62 -45.32
N ASN A 309 0.70 -18.80 -44.72
CA ASN A 309 -0.45 -19.63 -44.39
C ASN A 309 -0.47 -19.86 -42.88
N GLY A 310 -1.40 -19.22 -42.16
CA GLY A 310 -1.70 -19.52 -40.76
C GLY A 310 -1.59 -18.34 -39.78
N VAL A 311 -2.58 -17.45 -39.77
CA VAL A 311 -2.86 -16.61 -38.59
C VAL A 311 -3.50 -17.51 -37.53
N GLN A 312 -2.82 -17.74 -36.41
CA GLN A 312 -3.39 -18.47 -35.27
C GLN A 312 -4.01 -17.47 -34.26
N VAL A 313 -5.32 -17.58 -34.05
CA VAL A 313 -6.07 -16.83 -33.02
C VAL A 313 -6.27 -17.76 -31.83
N ARG A 314 -5.85 -17.34 -30.63
CA ARG A 314 -6.06 -18.10 -29.39
C ARG A 314 -6.65 -17.25 -28.27
N ARG A 315 -7.30 -17.92 -27.32
CA ARG A 315 -7.66 -17.30 -26.04
C ARG A 315 -6.41 -17.02 -25.21
N LEU A 316 -6.55 -16.10 -24.27
CA LEU A 316 -5.57 -15.91 -23.22
C LEU A 316 -5.47 -17.16 -22.35
N MET A 317 -4.26 -17.59 -22.07
CA MET A 317 -3.92 -18.68 -21.15
C MET A 317 -4.25 -18.29 -19.71
N PRO A 318 -4.42 -19.24 -18.78
CA PRO A 318 -4.70 -18.89 -17.38
C PRO A 318 -3.61 -18.05 -16.73
N VAL A 319 -2.33 -18.31 -17.05
CA VAL A 319 -1.19 -17.51 -16.56
C VAL A 319 -1.21 -16.06 -17.09
N GLU A 320 -1.65 -15.87 -18.32
CA GLU A 320 -1.86 -14.54 -18.91
C GLU A 320 -3.00 -13.80 -18.19
N CYS A 321 -4.09 -14.52 -17.86
CA CYS A 321 -5.19 -14.00 -17.06
C CYS A 321 -4.78 -13.66 -15.61
N GLU A 322 -3.92 -14.47 -14.99
CA GLU A 322 -3.33 -14.19 -13.67
C GLU A 322 -2.52 -12.89 -13.70
N ARG A 323 -1.66 -12.72 -14.70
CA ARG A 323 -0.88 -11.49 -14.93
C ARG A 323 -1.78 -10.26 -15.12
N LEU A 324 -2.86 -10.37 -15.89
CA LEU A 324 -3.82 -9.26 -16.10
C LEU A 324 -4.55 -8.82 -14.83
N GLN A 325 -4.64 -9.68 -13.82
CA GLN A 325 -5.20 -9.35 -12.50
C GLN A 325 -4.11 -9.00 -11.47
N GLY A 326 -2.82 -9.07 -11.85
CA GLY A 326 -1.66 -8.80 -11.01
C GLY A 326 -1.27 -9.92 -10.04
N PHE A 327 -1.76 -11.15 -10.25
CA PHE A 327 -1.32 -12.33 -9.49
C PHE A 327 0.08 -12.77 -9.90
N PRO A 328 0.83 -13.48 -9.03
CA PRO A 328 2.03 -14.24 -9.42
C PRO A 328 1.73 -15.26 -10.53
N ASP A 329 2.75 -15.59 -11.32
CA ASP A 329 2.59 -16.60 -12.37
C ASP A 329 2.29 -17.97 -11.73
N ASN A 330 1.34 -18.68 -12.32
CA ASN A 330 0.89 -20.00 -11.89
C ASN A 330 0.23 -20.00 -10.50
N HIS A 331 -0.29 -18.86 -10.04
CA HIS A 331 -0.98 -18.74 -8.76
C HIS A 331 -2.11 -19.78 -8.60
N THR A 332 -2.88 -20.03 -9.68
CA THR A 332 -3.99 -20.99 -9.69
C THR A 332 -3.62 -22.37 -10.23
N LEU A 333 -2.35 -22.61 -10.58
CA LEU A 333 -1.87 -23.92 -11.00
C LEU A 333 -1.59 -24.78 -9.75
N ILE A 334 -2.59 -25.57 -9.36
CA ILE A 334 -2.59 -26.36 -8.12
C ILE A 334 -2.93 -27.82 -8.41
N SER A 335 -2.59 -28.73 -7.50
CA SER A 335 -3.08 -30.11 -7.59
C SER A 335 -4.58 -30.14 -7.33
N TRP A 336 -5.38 -30.80 -8.19
CA TRP A 336 -6.83 -30.71 -8.13
C TRP A 336 -7.54 -32.02 -8.47
N ARG A 337 -8.37 -32.51 -7.53
CA ARG A 337 -9.17 -33.75 -7.67
C ARG A 337 -8.34 -34.97 -8.11
N GLY A 338 -7.20 -35.16 -7.45
CA GLY A 338 -6.31 -36.29 -7.70
C GLY A 338 -5.45 -36.17 -8.96
N LYS A 339 -5.46 -35.00 -9.60
CA LYS A 339 -4.54 -34.66 -10.69
C LYS A 339 -3.42 -33.77 -10.17
N GLU A 340 -2.21 -34.01 -10.69
CA GLU A 340 -1.04 -33.17 -10.45
C GLU A 340 -1.27 -31.75 -10.99
N ALA A 341 -0.52 -30.77 -10.47
CA ALA A 341 -0.67 -29.37 -10.85
C ALA A 341 -0.52 -29.13 -12.37
N THR A 342 0.34 -29.90 -13.05
CA THR A 342 0.54 -29.85 -14.52
C THR A 342 -0.70 -30.27 -15.31
N GLU A 343 -1.63 -30.99 -14.70
CA GLU A 343 -2.89 -31.44 -15.29
C GLU A 343 -4.11 -30.69 -14.72
N CYS A 344 -3.87 -29.58 -14.02
CA CYS A 344 -4.93 -28.74 -13.47
C CYS A 344 -5.81 -28.20 -14.60
N PRO A 345 -7.14 -28.44 -14.57
CA PRO A 345 -8.02 -28.00 -15.64
C PRO A 345 -8.14 -26.47 -15.68
N ASP A 346 -8.11 -25.91 -16.88
CA ASP A 346 -8.16 -24.45 -17.08
C ASP A 346 -9.52 -23.83 -16.75
N GLY A 347 -10.63 -24.56 -16.92
CA GLY A 347 -11.97 -24.05 -16.69
C GLY A 347 -12.18 -23.46 -15.29
N PRO A 348 -11.91 -24.23 -14.21
CA PRO A 348 -11.92 -23.73 -12.84
C PRO A 348 -10.96 -22.55 -12.61
N ARG A 349 -9.75 -22.58 -13.19
CA ARG A 349 -8.78 -21.49 -13.11
C ARG A 349 -9.34 -20.19 -13.67
N TYR A 350 -9.85 -20.20 -14.92
CA TYR A 350 -10.46 -19.02 -15.53
C TYR A 350 -11.63 -18.45 -14.72
N ARG A 351 -12.51 -19.33 -14.21
CA ARG A 351 -13.63 -18.89 -13.37
C ARG A 351 -13.15 -18.20 -12.10
N ALA A 352 -12.16 -18.78 -11.43
CA ALA A 352 -11.61 -18.24 -10.20
C ALA A 352 -10.90 -16.89 -10.42
N ILE A 353 -10.08 -16.78 -11.48
CA ILE A 353 -9.40 -15.55 -11.86
C ILE A 353 -10.40 -14.45 -12.26
N GLY A 354 -11.44 -14.79 -13.02
CA GLY A 354 -12.48 -13.84 -13.45
C GLY A 354 -13.31 -13.28 -12.29
N ASN A 355 -13.57 -14.10 -11.26
CA ASN A 355 -14.27 -13.69 -10.04
C ASN A 355 -13.38 -12.91 -9.06
N SER A 356 -12.06 -12.97 -9.23
CA SER A 356 -11.11 -12.35 -8.29
C SER A 356 -11.09 -10.80 -8.37
N MET A 357 -10.42 -10.18 -7.41
CA MET A 357 -10.07 -8.76 -7.43
C MET A 357 -8.71 -8.55 -8.11
N ALA A 358 -8.49 -7.35 -8.65
CA ALA A 358 -7.19 -6.95 -9.18
C ALA A 358 -6.23 -6.65 -8.00
N VAL A 359 -5.17 -7.44 -7.87
CA VAL A 359 -4.17 -7.36 -6.79
C VAL A 359 -3.61 -5.94 -6.60
N PRO A 360 -3.26 -5.18 -7.65
CA PRO A 360 -2.69 -3.84 -7.46
C PRO A 360 -3.67 -2.82 -6.89
N VAL A 361 -4.97 -2.97 -7.19
CA VAL A 361 -6.01 -2.11 -6.59
C VAL A 361 -6.14 -2.41 -5.10
N MET A 362 -6.13 -3.71 -4.74
CA MET A 362 -6.13 -4.11 -3.33
C MET A 362 -4.89 -3.62 -2.60
N ARG A 363 -3.70 -3.68 -3.23
CA ARG A 363 -2.46 -3.14 -2.68
C ARG A 363 -2.59 -1.65 -2.40
N TRP A 364 -3.09 -0.90 -3.38
CA TRP A 364 -3.32 0.54 -3.22
C TRP A 364 -4.26 0.83 -2.04
N ILE A 365 -5.37 0.09 -1.89
CA ILE A 365 -6.27 0.25 -0.74
C ILE A 365 -5.53 -0.04 0.58
N GLY A 366 -4.74 -1.11 0.66
CA GLY A 366 -3.97 -1.47 1.87
C GLY A 366 -2.92 -0.43 2.26
N GLU A 367 -2.22 0.14 1.27
CA GLU A 367 -1.26 1.24 1.48
C GLU A 367 -1.97 2.48 2.00
N ARG A 368 -3.13 2.83 1.41
CA ARG A 368 -3.94 3.98 1.84
C ARG A 368 -4.52 3.79 3.23
N ILE A 369 -4.99 2.59 3.58
CA ILE A 369 -5.41 2.28 4.96
C ILE A 369 -4.24 2.44 5.92
N SER A 370 -3.06 1.91 5.59
CA SER A 370 -1.86 2.03 6.42
C SER A 370 -1.44 3.50 6.63
N ALA A 371 -1.62 4.34 5.60
CA ALA A 371 -1.30 5.77 5.67
C ALA A 371 -2.37 6.60 6.41
N ALA A 372 -3.65 6.21 6.33
CA ALA A 372 -4.77 6.88 6.99
C ALA A 372 -4.92 6.49 8.47
N LEU A 373 -4.36 5.34 8.85
CA LEU A 373 -4.26 4.99 10.26
C LEU A 373 -3.31 5.98 10.93
N PRO A 374 -3.66 6.51 12.12
CA PRO A 374 -2.70 7.25 12.91
C PRO A 374 -1.51 6.32 13.08
N VAL A 375 -0.31 6.83 12.83
CA VAL A 375 0.92 6.11 13.17
C VAL A 375 0.73 5.72 14.62
N LYS A 376 0.44 4.42 14.88
CA LYS A 376 0.65 3.86 16.21
C LYS A 376 2.08 4.26 16.43
N LYS A 377 2.31 5.20 17.36
CA LYS A 377 3.64 5.40 17.93
C LYS A 377 4.06 3.98 18.17
N SER A 378 5.01 3.48 17.37
CA SER A 378 5.67 2.27 17.75
C SER A 378 6.02 2.54 19.21
N ALA A 379 5.71 1.61 20.10
CA ALA A 379 6.49 1.57 21.32
C ALA A 379 7.93 1.62 20.78
N GLY A 380 8.56 2.80 20.91
CA GLY A 380 9.52 3.26 19.91
C GLY A 380 10.65 2.27 19.75
N ASP A 381 11.54 2.53 18.81
CA ASP A 381 12.83 1.84 18.63
C ASP A 381 13.76 1.85 19.88
N TYR A 382 13.19 2.14 21.05
CA TYR A 382 13.73 2.14 22.38
C TYR A 382 12.81 1.43 23.40
N GLY A 383 12.30 0.23 23.09
CA GLY A 383 11.50 -0.64 23.98
C GLY A 383 12.19 -1.11 25.29
N GLY A 384 13.37 -0.59 25.61
CA GLY A 384 14.12 -0.92 26.83
C GLY A 384 14.44 0.26 27.75
N SER A 385 14.00 1.49 27.45
CA SER A 385 14.27 2.63 28.33
C SER A 385 13.41 2.58 29.60
N LYS A 386 14.06 2.61 30.76
CA LYS A 386 13.41 2.80 32.06
C LYS A 386 13.10 4.28 32.36
N THR A 387 13.45 5.20 31.46
CA THR A 387 13.19 6.63 31.64
C THR A 387 11.69 6.90 31.49
N PRO A 388 11.08 7.67 32.42
CA PRO A 388 9.69 8.11 32.32
C PRO A 388 9.34 8.73 30.96
N ALA A 389 8.11 8.53 30.49
CA ALA A 389 7.69 8.92 29.14
C ALA A 389 7.77 10.45 28.91
N ASP A 390 7.49 11.25 29.93
CA ASP A 390 7.59 12.72 29.95
C ASP A 390 9.03 13.23 29.87
N GLN A 391 10.02 12.38 30.20
CA GLN A 391 11.45 12.75 30.23
C GLN A 391 12.25 12.12 29.09
N ARG A 392 11.68 11.12 28.42
CA ARG A 392 12.38 10.27 27.45
C ARG A 392 13.01 11.05 26.30
N ASP A 393 12.37 12.13 25.88
CA ASP A 393 12.78 12.94 24.74
C ASP A 393 13.38 14.30 25.14
N LEU A 394 13.64 14.51 26.44
CA LEU A 394 14.19 15.77 26.96
C LEU A 394 15.70 15.73 27.27
N TRP A 395 16.38 14.61 26.96
CA TRP A 395 17.81 14.47 27.18
C TRP A 395 18.61 15.51 26.40
N ARG A 396 19.48 16.23 27.11
CA ARG A 396 20.28 17.28 26.49
C ARG A 396 21.61 16.72 25.99
N THR A 397 22.01 17.16 24.78
CA THR A 397 23.31 16.84 24.20
C THR A 397 24.44 17.39 25.10
N PRO A 398 25.57 16.67 25.27
CA PRO A 398 26.71 17.18 26.01
C PRO A 398 27.21 18.52 25.42
N PRO A 399 27.35 19.60 26.22
CA PRO A 399 27.74 20.91 25.71
C PRO A 399 29.05 20.93 24.93
N ALA A 400 30.03 20.12 25.35
CA ALA A 400 31.32 20.01 24.65
C ALA A 400 31.15 19.40 23.24
N LEU A 401 30.33 18.36 23.07
CA LEU A 401 30.06 17.79 21.76
C LEU A 401 29.44 18.84 20.83
N PHE A 402 28.42 19.55 21.33
CA PHE A 402 27.77 20.62 20.58
C PHE A 402 28.75 21.73 20.21
N ALA A 403 29.59 22.20 21.15
CA ALA A 403 30.57 23.26 20.89
C ALA A 403 31.58 22.86 19.80
N CYS A 404 32.05 21.60 19.81
CA CYS A 404 32.93 21.08 18.77
C CYS A 404 32.26 21.12 17.39
N LEU A 405 31.05 20.60 17.28
CA LEU A 405 30.32 20.55 16.00
C LEU A 405 29.88 21.95 15.56
N ASN A 406 29.52 22.83 16.49
CA ASN A 406 29.14 24.21 16.18
C ASN A 406 30.32 25.02 15.63
N ALA A 407 31.56 24.69 16.00
CA ALA A 407 32.74 25.32 15.41
C ALA A 407 32.98 24.92 13.95
N GLU A 408 32.48 23.74 13.55
CA GLU A 408 32.55 23.26 12.16
C GLU A 408 31.36 23.75 11.32
N PHE A 409 30.15 23.65 11.87
CA PHE A 409 28.92 23.86 11.10
C PHE A 409 28.25 25.21 11.33
N CYS A 410 28.61 25.95 12.37
CA CYS A 410 28.02 27.26 12.72
C CYS A 410 26.48 27.20 12.79
N PHE A 411 25.94 26.38 13.71
CA PHE A 411 24.51 26.15 13.83
C PHE A 411 23.75 27.45 14.13
N GLN A 412 22.72 27.73 13.34
CA GLN A 412 21.85 28.89 13.51
C GLN A 412 20.56 28.55 14.28
N LEU A 413 20.19 27.27 14.29
CA LEU A 413 18.93 26.76 14.82
C LEU A 413 19.15 25.42 15.55
N ASP A 414 18.47 25.24 16.67
CA ASP A 414 18.28 23.94 17.33
C ASP A 414 16.86 23.44 17.03
N ALA A 415 16.73 22.49 16.09
CA ALA A 415 15.45 22.15 15.49
C ALA A 415 14.55 21.27 16.36
N ALA A 416 15.02 20.76 17.49
CA ALA A 416 14.19 19.98 18.40
C ALA A 416 14.68 20.16 19.85
N ALA A 417 14.22 21.23 20.51
CA ALA A 417 14.62 21.52 21.87
C ALA A 417 13.50 22.18 22.69
N ALA A 418 13.51 21.92 23.99
CA ALA A 418 12.78 22.71 24.98
C ALA A 418 13.65 23.88 25.44
N ALA A 419 13.02 24.93 25.99
CA ALA A 419 13.73 26.12 26.45
C ALA A 419 14.89 25.84 27.43
N HIS A 420 14.75 24.80 28.27
CA HIS A 420 15.77 24.44 29.27
C HIS A 420 16.91 23.57 28.72
N ASN A 421 16.75 22.94 27.55
CA ASN A 421 17.78 22.07 26.96
C ASN A 421 18.36 22.59 25.64
N ALA A 422 17.81 23.65 25.07
CA ALA A 422 18.30 24.29 23.86
C ALA A 422 19.79 24.66 23.91
N LEU A 423 20.45 24.56 22.75
CA LEU A 423 21.87 24.86 22.57
C LEU A 423 22.11 26.04 21.62
N CYS A 424 21.15 26.36 20.77
CA CYS A 424 21.13 27.55 19.93
C CYS A 424 20.24 28.64 20.53
N ARG A 425 20.48 29.90 20.14
CA ARG A 425 19.63 31.04 20.53
C ARG A 425 18.21 30.91 19.95
N LYS A 426 18.11 30.42 18.72
CA LYS A 426 16.84 30.08 18.07
C LYS A 426 16.64 28.57 18.19
N PHE A 427 15.45 28.15 18.60
CA PHE A 427 15.10 26.75 18.73
C PHE A 427 13.61 26.53 18.46
N ILE A 428 13.25 25.31 18.07
CA ILE A 428 11.86 24.90 17.83
C ILE A 428 11.39 23.96 18.94
N THR A 429 10.30 24.33 19.62
CA THR A 429 9.72 23.54 20.70
C THR A 429 8.80 22.41 20.20
N ALA A 430 8.44 21.51 21.11
CA ALA A 430 7.49 20.44 20.83
C ALA A 430 6.12 20.98 20.38
N GLU A 431 5.68 22.11 20.95
CA GLU A 431 4.42 22.78 20.62
C GLU A 431 4.44 23.39 19.22
N GLN A 432 5.58 23.98 18.83
CA GLN A 432 5.77 24.54 17.48
C GLN A 432 5.86 23.45 16.41
N ASN A 433 6.29 22.25 16.79
CA ASN A 433 6.41 21.06 15.95
C ASN A 433 7.36 21.29 14.75
N THR A 434 8.58 20.80 14.90
CA THR A 434 9.61 20.90 13.85
C THR A 434 9.19 20.29 12.52
N LEU A 435 8.34 19.26 12.52
CA LEU A 435 7.91 18.59 11.29
C LEU A 435 7.00 19.49 10.44
N LYS A 436 6.34 20.47 11.06
CA LYS A 436 5.45 21.44 10.40
C LYS A 436 6.08 22.82 10.24
N THR A 437 7.09 23.15 11.04
CA THR A 437 7.75 24.46 11.02
C THR A 437 8.74 24.56 9.85
N PRO A 438 8.64 25.58 8.96
CA PRO A 438 9.67 25.85 7.97
C PRO A 438 10.95 26.32 8.65
N TRP A 439 12.07 25.63 8.40
CA TRP A 439 13.34 25.99 9.05
C TRP A 439 13.91 27.30 8.48
N ALA A 440 13.65 27.60 7.21
CA ALA A 440 14.06 28.82 6.52
C ALA A 440 13.70 30.12 7.28
N ASP A 441 12.61 30.12 8.07
CA ASP A 441 12.17 31.28 8.85
C ASP A 441 13.15 31.64 9.98
N TYR A 442 14.03 30.70 10.36
CA TYR A 442 14.92 30.83 11.51
C TYR A 442 16.39 31.03 11.13
N LEU A 443 16.80 30.77 9.89
CA LEU A 443 18.20 30.86 9.47
C LEU A 443 18.38 31.55 8.12
N SER A 444 19.55 32.14 7.92
CA SER A 444 19.98 32.59 6.60
C SER A 444 20.44 31.38 5.78
N ILE A 445 20.04 31.33 4.51
CA ILE A 445 20.30 30.22 3.59
C ILE A 445 21.48 30.58 2.66
N PRO A 446 22.48 29.69 2.46
CA PRO A 446 22.60 28.37 3.10
C PRO A 446 23.02 28.47 4.57
N GLY A 447 22.55 27.54 5.40
CA GLY A 447 22.87 27.51 6.83
C GLY A 447 22.65 26.13 7.44
N TYR A 448 23.18 25.90 8.65
CA TYR A 448 23.09 24.61 9.35
C TYR A 448 22.18 24.64 10.57
N VAL A 449 21.53 23.51 10.77
CA VAL A 449 20.65 23.19 11.88
C VAL A 449 21.26 22.07 12.71
N TRP A 450 21.22 22.23 14.02
CA TRP A 450 21.48 21.15 14.98
C TRP A 450 20.20 20.39 15.25
N LEU A 451 20.27 19.05 15.26
CA LEU A 451 19.12 18.21 15.54
C LEU A 451 19.48 17.03 16.44
N ASN A 452 19.06 17.10 17.70
CA ASN A 452 18.98 15.97 18.61
C ASN A 452 17.50 15.55 18.73
N PRO A 453 17.00 14.66 17.86
CA PRO A 453 15.57 14.37 17.78
C PRO A 453 15.07 13.63 19.04
N PRO A 454 13.75 13.56 19.26
CA PRO A 454 13.14 12.56 20.12
C PRO A 454 13.58 11.14 19.73
N TYR A 455 14.24 10.43 20.63
CA TYR A 455 14.71 9.06 20.34
C TYR A 455 13.55 8.05 20.39
N SER A 456 12.38 8.47 20.89
CA SER A 456 11.15 7.70 20.82
C SER A 456 10.63 7.51 19.39
N ASP A 457 10.92 8.43 18.46
CA ASP A 457 10.46 8.38 17.07
C ASP A 457 11.36 9.21 16.13
N ILE A 458 12.40 8.57 15.57
CA ILE A 458 13.45 9.24 14.78
C ILE A 458 13.04 9.42 13.31
N THR A 459 12.28 8.49 12.74
CA THR A 459 11.98 8.41 11.30
C THR A 459 11.40 9.72 10.72
N PRO A 460 10.43 10.40 11.36
CA PRO A 460 9.89 11.65 10.82
C PRO A 460 10.93 12.77 10.72
N PHE A 461 11.88 12.82 11.65
CA PHE A 461 12.94 13.83 11.68
C PHE A 461 13.98 13.58 10.59
N VAL A 462 14.25 12.32 10.24
CA VAL A 462 15.07 11.94 9.07
C VAL A 462 14.42 12.45 7.78
N LYS A 463 13.13 12.20 7.59
CA LYS A 463 12.39 12.69 6.42
C LYS A 463 12.38 14.21 6.34
N LYS A 464 12.20 14.89 7.47
CA LYS A 464 12.26 16.36 7.54
C LYS A 464 13.65 16.89 7.15
N ALA A 465 14.73 16.34 7.70
CA ALA A 465 16.09 16.74 7.37
C ALA A 465 16.41 16.53 5.88
N ALA A 466 15.98 15.40 5.33
CA ALA A 466 16.11 15.10 3.90
C ALA A 466 15.38 16.13 3.03
N ALA A 467 14.13 16.46 3.36
CA ALA A 467 13.34 17.46 2.63
C ALA A 467 13.97 18.87 2.69
N GLU A 468 14.43 19.29 3.87
CA GLU A 468 15.02 20.63 4.05
C GLU A 468 16.41 20.76 3.40
N SER A 469 17.12 19.65 3.20
CA SER A 469 18.38 19.66 2.44
C SER A 469 18.21 20.13 1.00
N ALA A 470 17.05 19.87 0.38
CA ALA A 470 16.71 20.36 -0.96
C ALA A 470 16.50 21.89 -0.98
N ASN A 471 16.22 22.51 0.17
CA ASN A 471 16.08 23.95 0.35
C ASN A 471 17.40 24.63 0.76
N GLN A 472 18.54 23.99 0.51
CA GLN A 472 19.88 24.46 0.93
C GLN A 472 20.02 24.67 2.44
N ILE A 473 19.31 23.86 3.24
CA ILE A 473 19.43 23.84 4.70
C ILE A 473 20.21 22.59 5.12
N GLY A 474 21.40 22.79 5.66
CA GLY A 474 22.22 21.72 6.19
C GLY A 474 21.71 21.24 7.54
N THR A 475 21.82 19.94 7.81
CA THR A 475 21.39 19.34 9.09
C THR A 475 22.48 18.45 9.64
N VAL A 476 22.81 18.61 10.92
CA VAL A 476 23.63 17.65 11.67
C VAL A 476 22.75 16.99 12.73
N MET A 477 22.46 15.71 12.52
CA MET A 477 21.57 14.93 13.36
C MET A 477 22.34 13.94 14.24
N LEU A 478 22.09 13.95 15.55
CA LEU A 478 22.70 13.02 16.50
C LEU A 478 21.74 11.87 16.85
N VAL A 479 22.10 10.65 16.47
CA VAL A 479 21.25 9.46 16.64
C VAL A 479 22.03 8.26 17.21
N PRO A 480 21.35 7.20 17.70
CA PRO A 480 22.02 5.96 18.06
C PRO A 480 22.78 5.35 16.88
N ALA A 481 23.93 4.73 17.14
CA ALA A 481 24.68 4.00 16.14
C ALA A 481 24.03 2.64 15.82
N ASP A 482 22.81 2.65 15.28
CA ASP A 482 22.04 1.47 14.92
C ASP A 482 21.80 1.44 13.40
N THR A 483 22.43 0.50 12.71
CA THR A 483 22.35 0.38 11.26
C THR A 483 21.30 -0.63 10.80
N SER A 484 20.63 -1.32 11.74
CA SER A 484 19.66 -2.39 11.45
C SER A 484 18.22 -1.89 11.29
N VAL A 485 17.97 -0.62 11.62
CA VAL A 485 16.66 0.00 11.75
C VAL A 485 16.21 0.74 10.48
N GLY A 486 14.90 0.84 10.29
CA GLY A 486 14.30 1.40 9.08
C GLY A 486 14.71 2.85 8.80
N TRP A 487 14.75 3.71 9.83
CA TRP A 487 15.13 5.11 9.67
C TRP A 487 16.58 5.28 9.18
N PHE A 488 17.49 4.36 9.52
CA PHE A 488 18.88 4.42 9.06
C PHE A 488 18.95 4.14 7.56
N LYS A 489 18.22 3.11 7.10
CA LYS A 489 18.09 2.80 5.67
C LYS A 489 17.52 3.97 4.88
N GLU A 490 16.53 4.68 5.42
CA GLU A 490 15.98 5.89 4.79
C GLU A 490 16.99 7.06 4.78
N ALA A 491 17.71 7.27 5.88
CA ALA A 491 18.64 8.39 6.02
C ALA A 491 19.77 8.34 4.98
N ILE A 492 20.42 7.18 4.79
CA ILE A 492 21.59 7.04 3.90
C ILE A 492 21.26 7.26 2.41
N GLN A 493 19.98 7.17 2.04
CA GLN A 493 19.52 7.47 0.67
C GLN A 493 19.67 8.95 0.31
N THR A 494 19.72 9.84 1.31
CA THR A 494 19.75 11.29 1.09
C THR A 494 20.87 12.02 1.84
N ALA A 495 21.37 11.47 2.96
CA ALA A 495 22.42 12.10 3.77
C ALA A 495 23.75 12.23 3.02
N SER A 496 24.45 13.35 3.16
CA SER A 496 25.76 13.58 2.55
C SER A 496 26.86 12.75 3.21
N GLU A 497 26.82 12.64 4.55
CA GLU A 497 27.80 11.86 5.30
C GLU A 497 27.22 11.26 6.59
N VAL A 498 27.85 10.19 7.07
CA VAL A 498 27.62 9.55 8.36
C VAL A 498 28.95 9.42 9.09
N ARG A 499 29.02 9.97 10.31
CA ARG A 499 30.21 9.88 11.18
C ARG A 499 29.90 9.01 12.39
N PHE A 500 30.49 7.82 12.47
CA PHE A 500 30.36 6.97 13.65
C PHE A 500 31.23 7.49 14.79
N ILE A 501 30.65 7.69 15.98
CA ILE A 501 31.40 8.09 17.17
C ILE A 501 31.95 6.83 17.83
N THR A 502 33.27 6.72 17.85
CA THR A 502 34.02 5.55 18.34
C THR A 502 34.73 5.85 19.67
N ALA A 503 35.42 4.85 20.22
CA ALA A 503 36.19 4.96 21.47
C ALA A 503 35.36 5.35 22.72
N GLY A 504 34.07 5.01 22.73
CA GLY A 504 33.23 5.08 23.92
C GLY A 504 31.85 5.69 23.67
N ARG A 505 31.05 5.79 24.73
CA ARG A 505 29.66 6.27 24.66
C ARG A 505 29.54 7.71 25.15
N LEU A 506 28.63 8.47 24.55
CA LEU A 506 28.30 9.83 24.99
C LEU A 506 27.49 9.81 26.28
N ALA A 507 27.82 10.73 27.20
CA ALA A 507 27.12 10.92 28.46
C ALA A 507 26.15 12.09 28.36
N PHE A 508 24.92 11.82 27.91
CA PHE A 508 23.87 12.83 27.81
C PHE A 508 23.50 13.40 29.19
N ILE A 509 23.03 14.65 29.20
CA ILE A 509 22.62 15.33 30.43
C ILE A 509 21.15 14.98 30.72
N ASN A 510 20.90 14.46 31.91
CA ASN A 510 19.57 14.06 32.34
C ASN A 510 18.70 15.31 32.62
N PRO A 511 17.43 15.35 32.12
CA PRO A 511 16.58 16.54 32.21
C PRO A 511 16.16 16.90 33.64
N VAL A 512 16.13 15.93 34.56
CA VAL A 512 15.71 16.15 35.95
C VAL A 512 16.90 16.55 36.83
N THR A 513 18.00 15.81 36.73
CA THR A 513 19.17 16.00 37.61
C THR A 513 20.16 17.03 37.08
N GLY A 514 20.10 17.38 35.79
CA GLY A 514 21.05 18.28 35.15
C GLY A 514 22.48 17.73 35.05
N LYS A 515 22.68 16.43 35.33
CA LYS A 515 24.01 15.79 35.37
C LYS A 515 24.23 14.85 34.18
N PRO A 516 25.49 14.69 33.71
CA PRO A 516 25.83 13.68 32.71
C PRO A 516 25.59 12.26 33.24
N VAL A 517 24.94 11.41 32.46
CA VAL A 517 24.68 10.00 32.81
C VAL A 517 25.62 9.08 32.04
N ARG A 518 26.35 8.24 32.78
CA ARG A 518 27.23 7.19 32.22
C ARG A 518 26.47 5.88 32.06
N GLY A 519 26.92 5.01 31.16
CA GLY A 519 26.33 3.68 30.97
C GLY A 519 25.18 3.60 29.98
N ASN A 520 25.05 4.56 29.05
CA ASN A 520 24.19 4.41 27.86
C ASN A 520 24.46 3.04 27.20
N ASN A 521 23.48 2.31 26.70
CA ASN A 521 23.64 0.96 26.16
C ASN A 521 23.99 0.94 24.66
N LYS A 522 23.79 2.04 23.93
CA LYS A 522 24.10 2.15 22.49
C LYS A 522 25.23 3.17 22.23
N GLY A 523 25.94 2.96 21.12
CA GLY A 523 26.85 3.96 20.55
C GLY A 523 26.05 5.11 19.91
N SER A 524 26.75 6.13 19.42
CA SER A 524 26.13 7.27 18.73
C SER A 524 26.80 7.52 17.38
N MET A 525 26.04 8.09 16.45
CA MET A 525 26.55 8.55 15.16
C MET A 525 25.95 9.91 14.82
N LEU A 526 26.62 10.62 13.92
CA LEU A 526 26.12 11.83 13.29
C LEU A 526 25.67 11.47 11.87
N ILE A 527 24.47 11.89 11.49
CA ILE A 527 24.01 11.85 10.11
C ILE A 527 23.87 13.29 9.63
N ILE A 528 24.52 13.60 8.51
CA ILE A 528 24.71 14.97 8.07
C ILE A 528 24.22 15.13 6.64
N TRP A 529 23.36 16.11 6.45
CA TRP A 529 22.94 16.61 5.15
C TRP A 529 23.62 17.95 4.94
N HIS A 530 24.49 18.05 3.94
CA HIS A 530 25.02 19.34 3.52
C HIS A 530 23.99 20.08 2.66
N PRO A 531 23.98 21.43 2.65
CA PRO A 531 23.07 22.23 1.83
C PRO A 531 23.44 22.24 0.33
N TYR A 532 24.35 21.36 -0.08
CA TYR A 532 24.93 21.30 -1.42
C TYR A 532 24.73 19.89 -2.00
N PRO A 533 24.69 19.77 -3.34
CA PRO A 533 24.54 18.48 -4.01
C PRO A 533 25.58 17.45 -3.55
N ARG A 534 25.14 16.20 -3.35
CA ARG A 534 26.01 15.06 -3.04
C ARG A 534 26.16 14.14 -4.26
N THR A 535 27.23 13.35 -4.31
CA THR A 535 27.34 12.22 -5.24
C THR A 535 26.93 10.90 -4.60
N HIS A 536 27.40 10.65 -3.37
CA HIS A 536 27.07 9.48 -2.56
C HIS A 536 27.14 9.82 -1.06
N CYS A 537 26.75 8.89 -0.19
CA CYS A 537 26.89 9.03 1.26
C CYS A 537 28.31 8.64 1.69
N HIS A 538 29.05 9.54 2.33
CA HIS A 538 30.37 9.25 2.87
C HIS A 538 30.29 8.70 4.29
N PHE A 539 30.97 7.57 4.56
CA PHE A 539 31.05 7.00 5.90
C PHE A 539 32.44 7.23 6.49
N SER A 540 32.49 7.75 7.71
CA SER A 540 33.74 7.97 8.46
C SER A 540 33.57 7.66 9.94
N THR A 541 34.68 7.70 10.67
CA THR A 541 34.70 7.54 12.13
C THR A 541 35.32 8.76 12.77
N VAL A 542 34.88 9.07 13.99
CA VAL A 542 35.45 10.12 14.82
C VAL A 542 35.53 9.62 16.26
N GLU A 543 36.64 9.88 16.93
CA GLU A 543 36.81 9.47 18.33
C GLU A 543 36.05 10.39 19.27
N ARG A 544 35.30 9.80 20.21
CA ARG A 544 34.52 10.52 21.21
C ARG A 544 35.37 11.54 21.98
N ASP A 545 36.50 11.11 22.53
CA ASP A 545 37.31 11.95 23.42
C ASP A 545 37.97 13.10 22.67
N SER A 546 38.27 12.91 21.38
CA SER A 546 38.74 13.99 20.51
C SER A 546 37.69 15.10 20.35
N LEU A 547 36.43 14.74 20.08
CA LEU A 547 35.31 15.70 20.02
C LEU A 547 35.11 16.42 21.36
N MET A 548 35.05 15.65 22.45
CA MET A 548 34.76 16.18 23.78
C MET A 548 35.87 17.10 24.29
N ASN A 549 37.14 16.73 24.10
CA ASN A 549 38.28 17.54 24.52
C ASN A 549 38.39 18.84 23.73
N PHE A 550 38.17 18.79 22.42
CA PHE A 550 38.19 20.00 21.59
C PHE A 550 37.06 20.96 21.99
N GLY A 551 35.85 20.45 22.14
CA GLY A 551 34.70 21.24 22.60
C GLY A 551 34.88 21.84 23.99
N ALA A 552 35.44 21.08 24.94
CA ALA A 552 35.72 21.58 26.29
C ALA A 552 36.73 22.75 26.27
N ARG A 553 37.76 22.68 25.41
CA ARG A 553 38.71 23.79 25.23
C ARG A 553 38.05 25.04 24.67
N LEU A 554 37.12 24.90 23.71
CA LEU A 554 36.37 26.03 23.16
C LEU A 554 35.48 26.70 24.21
N ILE A 555 34.81 25.92 25.05
CA ILE A 555 33.98 26.44 26.14
C ILE A 555 34.85 27.19 27.15
N ALA A 556 35.93 26.57 27.63
CA ALA A 556 36.85 27.21 28.59
C ALA A 556 37.44 28.52 28.06
N LYS A 557 37.79 28.58 26.77
CA LYS A 557 38.27 29.81 26.12
C LYS A 557 37.21 30.91 26.08
N ARG A 558 35.94 30.55 25.89
CA ARG A 558 34.81 31.49 25.87
C ARG A 558 34.44 31.99 27.27
N GLU A 559 34.60 31.17 28.30
CA GLU A 559 34.36 31.57 29.69
C GLU A 559 35.47 32.47 30.26
N ALA A 560 36.68 32.32 29.74
CA ALA A 560 37.83 33.15 30.10
C ALA A 560 37.88 34.52 29.37
N ALA A 561 37.09 34.70 28.31
CA ALA A 561 36.98 35.91 27.50
C ALA A 561 35.72 36.69 27.89
#